data_AF-P17436-F1
#
_entry.id   AF-P17436-F1
#
_cell.length_a   1.000
_cell.length_b   1.000
_cell.length_c   1.000
_cell.angle_alpha   90.00
_cell.angle_beta   90.00
_cell.angle_gamma   90.00
#
_symmetry.space_group_name_H-M   'P 1'
#
loop_
_entity.id
_entity.type
_entity.pdbx_description
1 polymer ?
#
loop_
_entity_poly.entity_id
_entity_poly.type
_entity_poly.pdbx_seq_one_letter_code
_entity_poly.pdbx_strand_id
1 'polypeptide(L)' 'MSTDDREIEVYRAPVYRPGDKVIARKQVKNDGTMAGFEIGDIVVKKGDVGYVRDIGVFLSQFYIYAIDFIERGSIVGM' A
#
# COMPACT_ATOMS: atom_id res chain seq x y z
N MET A 1 -16.64 24.22 5.49
CA MET A 1 -15.54 23.77 4.63
C MET A 1 -16.13 22.87 3.57
N SER A 2 -15.89 23.20 2.31
CA SER A 2 -16.34 22.35 1.19
C SER A 2 -15.50 21.08 1.20
N THR A 3 -16.05 19.94 0.80
CA THR A 3 -15.26 18.71 0.56
C THR A 3 -14.18 18.89 -0.52
N ASP A 4 -14.21 20.02 -1.23
CA ASP A 4 -13.27 20.40 -2.28
C ASP A 4 -11.96 21.02 -1.76
N ASP A 5 -11.89 21.44 -0.48
CA ASP A 5 -10.69 22.05 0.11
C ASP A 5 -9.65 21.02 0.59
N ARG A 6 -9.81 19.73 0.26
CA ARG A 6 -8.91 18.68 0.72
C ARG A 6 -7.63 18.70 -0.13
N GLU A 7 -6.48 18.67 0.53
CA GLU A 7 -5.18 18.59 -0.14
C GLU A 7 -5.11 17.32 -1.01
N ILE A 8 -4.79 17.51 -2.29
CA ILE A 8 -4.58 16.42 -3.26
C ILE A 8 -3.13 15.94 -3.10
N GLU A 9 -2.96 14.71 -2.59
CA GLU A 9 -1.65 14.17 -2.23
C GLU A 9 -0.68 14.14 -3.42
N VAL A 10 -1.19 13.85 -4.62
CA VAL A 10 -0.36 13.69 -5.82
C VAL A 10 0.21 15.00 -6.37
N TYR A 11 -0.14 16.15 -5.78
CA TYR A 11 0.46 17.45 -6.12
C TYR A 11 1.80 17.71 -5.43
N ARG A 12 2.14 16.91 -4.41
CA ARG A 12 3.47 16.90 -3.79
C ARG A 12 4.25 15.67 -4.23
N ALA A 13 5.56 15.66 -4.00
CA ALA A 13 6.38 14.49 -4.26
C ALA A 13 5.94 13.29 -3.39
N PRO A 14 6.01 12.05 -3.92
CA PRO A 14 5.75 10.86 -3.12
C PRO A 14 6.78 10.73 -1.99
N VAL A 15 6.33 10.16 -0.87
CA VAL A 15 7.15 10.02 0.34
C VAL A 15 8.21 8.95 0.18
N TYR A 16 7.87 7.87 -0.54
CA TYR A 16 8.76 6.74 -0.80
C TYR A 16 9.07 6.61 -2.28
N ARG A 17 10.15 5.90 -2.60
CA ARG A 17 10.63 5.55 -3.94
C ARG A 17 10.76 4.05 -4.11
N PRO A 18 10.70 3.51 -5.34
CA PRO A 18 11.04 2.11 -5.59
C PRO A 18 12.41 1.75 -4.99
N GLY A 19 12.46 0.65 -4.24
CA GLY A 19 13.60 0.19 -3.48
C GLY A 19 13.61 0.59 -2.00
N ASP A 20 12.77 1.55 -1.58
CA ASP A 20 12.72 1.97 -0.18
C ASP A 20 12.22 0.84 0.73
N LYS A 21 12.91 0.65 1.85
CA LYS A 21 12.52 -0.30 2.90
C LYS A 21 11.45 0.33 3.80
N VAL A 22 10.31 -0.34 3.92
CA VAL A 22 9.16 0.14 4.68
C VAL A 22 8.66 -0.90 5.68
N ILE A 23 7.91 -0.45 6.69
CA ILE A 23 7.32 -1.31 7.72
C ILE A 23 5.80 -1.11 7.76
N ALA A 24 5.05 -2.21 7.72
CA ALA A 24 3.60 -2.22 7.80
C ALA A 24 3.13 -1.72 9.17
N ARG A 25 2.43 -0.58 9.19
CA ARG A 25 1.87 -0.03 10.44
C ARG A 25 0.55 -0.68 10.85
N LYS A 26 -0.13 -1.33 9.90
CA LYS A 26 -1.44 -1.97 10.06
C LYS A 26 -1.42 -3.35 9.42
N GLN A 27 -2.30 -4.23 9.90
CA GLN A 27 -2.57 -5.50 9.24
C GLN A 27 -3.47 -5.28 8.03
N VAL A 28 -3.26 -6.06 6.97
CA VAL A 28 -4.11 -6.09 5.78
C VAL A 28 -4.69 -7.49 5.66
N LYS A 29 -5.99 -7.55 5.41
CA LYS A 29 -6.71 -8.79 5.11
C LYS A 29 -7.07 -8.83 3.65
N ASN A 30 -7.03 -10.02 3.06
CA ASN A 30 -7.51 -10.22 1.70
C ASN A 30 -9.01 -9.93 1.64
N ASP A 31 -9.43 -9.02 0.77
CA ASP A 31 -10.84 -8.70 0.50
C ASP A 31 -11.41 -9.51 -0.69
N GLY A 32 -10.60 -10.40 -1.27
CA GLY A 32 -10.92 -11.18 -2.46
C GLY A 32 -10.10 -10.75 -3.69
N THR A 33 -9.23 -9.74 -3.57
CA THR A 33 -8.38 -9.29 -4.67
C THR A 33 -7.05 -10.05 -4.79
N MET A 34 -6.62 -10.75 -3.73
CA MET A 34 -5.37 -11.50 -3.74
C MET A 34 -5.60 -12.99 -4.01
N ALA A 35 -5.11 -13.47 -5.16
CA ALA A 35 -5.18 -14.88 -5.53
C ALA A 35 -4.29 -15.75 -4.62
N GLY A 36 -4.78 -16.96 -4.31
CA GLY A 36 -4.05 -17.92 -3.45
C GLY A 36 -4.25 -17.73 -1.95
N PHE A 37 -5.04 -16.74 -1.53
CA PHE A 37 -5.42 -16.49 -0.13
C PHE A 37 -6.94 -16.48 -0.02
N GLU A 38 -7.49 -16.97 1.10
CA GLU A 38 -8.93 -16.90 1.34
C GLU A 38 -9.35 -15.47 1.70
N ILE A 39 -10.63 -15.13 1.49
CA ILE A 39 -11.18 -13.85 1.94
C ILE A 39 -11.08 -13.79 3.48
N GLY A 40 -10.50 -12.71 4.00
CA GLY A 40 -10.28 -12.49 5.42
C GLY A 40 -8.92 -12.94 5.94
N ASP A 41 -8.14 -13.68 5.15
CA ASP A 41 -6.77 -14.07 5.51
C ASP A 41 -5.87 -12.85 5.67
N ILE A 42 -4.98 -12.91 6.67
CA ILE A 42 -4.01 -11.83 6.91
C ILE A 42 -2.84 -11.98 5.92
N VAL A 43 -2.83 -11.13 4.90
CA VAL A 43 -1.79 -11.09 3.86
C VAL A 43 -0.60 -10.20 4.23
N VAL A 44 -0.80 -9.28 5.19
CA VAL A 44 0.25 -8.45 5.81
C VAL A 44 -0.09 -8.29 7.30
N LYS A 45 0.87 -8.57 8.18
CA LYS A 45 0.80 -8.29 9.61
C LYS A 45 1.44 -6.95 9.92
N LYS A 46 0.96 -6.32 10.99
CA LYS A 46 1.63 -5.16 11.57
C LYS A 46 3.06 -5.54 11.96
N GLY A 47 4.01 -4.72 11.55
CA GLY A 47 5.44 -4.92 11.81
C GLY A 47 6.18 -5.64 10.69
N ASP A 48 5.49 -6.20 9.69
CA ASP A 48 6.17 -6.79 8.55
C ASP A 48 6.96 -5.74 7.78
N VAL A 49 8.11 -6.17 7.27
CA VAL A 49 9.01 -5.35 6.48
C VAL A 49 8.88 -5.74 5.01
N GLY A 50 8.82 -4.74 4.15
CA GLY A 50 8.77 -4.92 2.70
C GLY A 50 9.57 -3.84 1.98
N TYR A 51 9.57 -3.93 0.66
CA TYR A 51 10.23 -2.95 -0.21
C TYR A 51 9.21 -2.37 -1.19
N VAL A 52 9.26 -1.06 -1.39
CA VAL A 52 8.42 -0.39 -2.39
C VAL A 52 8.86 -0.88 -3.77
N ARG A 53 7.94 -1.49 -4.52
CA ARG A 53 8.17 -1.97 -5.88
C ARG A 53 7.84 -0.91 -6.92
N ASP A 54 6.69 -0.26 -6.76
CA ASP A 54 6.17 0.73 -7.70
C ASP A 54 5.26 1.74 -6.99
N ILE A 55 5.05 2.91 -7.63
CA ILE A 55 4.20 3.99 -7.15
C ILE A 55 3.07 4.21 -8.16
N GLY A 56 1.85 3.94 -7.74
CA GLY A 56 0.64 4.24 -8.49
C GLY A 56 -0.08 5.49 -7.97
N VAL A 57 -1.18 5.80 -8.64
CA VAL A 57 -2.12 6.86 -8.23
C VAL A 57 -3.51 6.26 -8.11
N PHE A 58 -4.21 6.57 -7.01
CA PHE A 58 -5.59 6.16 -6.77
C PHE A 58 -6.52 7.38 -6.72
N LEU A 59 -7.64 7.32 -7.46
CA LEU A 59 -8.65 8.38 -7.59
C LEU A 59 -8.09 9.76 -8.00
N SER A 60 -6.93 9.77 -8.66
CA SER A 60 -6.16 10.98 -9.00
C SER A 60 -5.83 11.86 -7.79
N GLN A 61 -5.87 11.29 -6.58
CA GLN A 61 -5.77 12.02 -5.32
C GLN A 61 -4.74 11.47 -4.36
N PHE A 62 -4.51 10.16 -4.36
CA PHE A 62 -3.64 9.47 -3.41
C PHE A 62 -2.52 8.76 -4.13
N TYR A 63 -1.33 8.75 -3.52
CA TYR A 63 -0.32 7.77 -3.91
C TYR A 63 -0.70 6.40 -3.35
N ILE A 64 -0.54 5.36 -4.17
CA ILE A 64 -0.64 3.98 -3.69
C ILE A 64 0.69 3.29 -3.95
N TYR A 65 1.28 2.72 -2.91
CA TYR A 65 2.58 2.08 -2.98
C TYR A 65 2.39 0.57 -3.09
N ALA A 66 2.85 -0.02 -4.19
CA ALA A 66 2.91 -1.47 -4.29
C ALA A 66 4.14 -1.94 -3.48
N ILE A 67 3.90 -2.61 -2.35
CA ILE A 67 4.96 -3.10 -1.46
C ILE A 67 5.09 -4.60 -1.61
N ASP A 68 6.31 -5.06 -1.86
CA ASP A 68 6.67 -6.48 -1.87
C ASP A 68 7.11 -6.91 -0.46
N PHE A 69 6.26 -7.71 0.19
CA PHE A 69 6.54 -8.36 1.47
C PHE A 69 7.16 -9.73 1.20
N ILE A 70 8.47 -9.73 0.92
CA ILE A 70 9.23 -10.90 0.46
C ILE A 70 9.05 -12.11 1.39
N GLU A 71 9.08 -11.92 2.72
CA GLU A 71 8.91 -13.02 3.69
C GLU A 71 7.53 -13.68 3.63
N ARG A 72 6.52 -12.98 3.11
CA ARG A 72 5.16 -13.50 2.92
C ARG A 72 4.87 -13.98 1.51
N GLY A 73 5.71 -13.62 0.54
CA GLY A 73 5.39 -13.80 -0.89
C GLY A 73 4.14 -13.04 -1.31
N SER A 74 3.86 -11.89 -0.69
CA SER A 74 2.69 -11.05 -0.98
C SER A 74 3.10 -9.67 -1.48
N ILE A 75 2.41 -9.18 -2.52
CA ILE A 75 2.52 -7.80 -2.98
C ILE A 75 1.20 -7.12 -2.69
N VAL A 76 1.23 -6.02 -1.94
CA VAL A 76 0.04 -5.32 -1.48
C VAL A 76 0.16 -3.83 -1.77
N GLY A 77 -0.89 -3.25 -2.35
CA GLY A 77 -1.04 -1.80 -2.50
C GLY A 77 -1.40 -1.18 -1.15
N MET A 78 -0.59 -0.23 -0.67
CA MET A 78 -0.78 0.44 0.62
C MET A 78 -0.71 1.96 0.52
#